data_AF-A0A1K0GQ76-F1
#
_entry.id   AF-A0A1K0GQ76-F1
#
_cell.length_a   1.000
_cell.length_b   1.000
_cell.length_c   1.000
_cell.angle_alpha   90.00
_cell.angle_beta   90.00
_cell.angle_gamma   90.00
#
_symmetry.space_group_name_H-M   'P 1'
#
loop_
_entity.id
_entity.type
_entity.pdbx_description
1 polymer ?
#
loop_
_entity_poly.entity_id
_entity_poly.type
_entity_poly.pdbx_seq_one_letter_code
_entity_poly.pdbx_strand_id
1 'polypeptide(L)'
;MSIRSLASLRNGLPTSRFVEEFQLLRRPGHFQGLLTTRPSQDKVVWPALSTWSSIDSDGNETLEGLKRPGLNDLIVPVEISQQGVGYNAGVSRWDRIELPFSLFIDAFIQRKIPWQTSPDAQKQPPVGYSAQFDLLSKSPALASEAPGLPHTSAGPKGAQEQWRSNVWIGPAGTYTPLHRDPYENLFAQVVGRKRIHLFGPQLASYLYINKSGPQQNTSTIASEQELLHPAVDRPLLATALASEDAFVTELGPGDVLYIPQGWYHCVQSLGTSASVNFWYR
;
A
#
# COMPACT_ATOMS: atom_id res chain seq x y z
N MET A 1 -13.00 9.47 19.76
CA MET A 1 -13.74 8.39 19.07
C MET A 1 -12.74 7.67 18.19
N SER A 2 -12.66 6.33 18.26
CA SER A 2 -11.69 5.54 17.51
C SER A 2 -12.36 4.88 16.31
N ILE A 3 -11.70 4.91 15.15
CA ILE A 3 -12.10 4.15 13.96
C ILE A 3 -12.23 2.66 14.34
N ARG A 4 -13.25 1.96 13.82
CA ARG A 4 -13.47 0.54 14.12
C ARG A 4 -12.35 -0.30 13.51
N SER A 5 -11.87 -1.32 14.21
CA SER A 5 -10.95 -2.29 13.60
C SER A 5 -11.71 -3.10 12.54
N LEU A 6 -11.13 -3.28 11.35
CA LEU A 6 -11.63 -4.26 10.40
C LEU A 6 -11.33 -5.66 10.96
N ALA A 7 -12.37 -6.49 11.08
CA ALA A 7 -12.18 -7.86 11.54
C ALA A 7 -11.38 -8.67 10.50
N SER A 8 -10.31 -9.33 10.94
CA SER A 8 -9.51 -10.21 10.09
C SER A 8 -10.09 -11.62 10.07
N LEU A 9 -10.19 -12.23 8.88
CA LEU A 9 -10.47 -13.65 8.74
C LEU A 9 -9.16 -14.44 8.69
N ARG A 10 -9.10 -15.53 9.45
CA ARG A 10 -7.98 -16.49 9.45
C ARG A 10 -8.36 -17.74 8.65
N ASN A 11 -7.33 -18.50 8.25
CA ASN A 11 -7.43 -19.85 7.68
C ASN A 11 -7.87 -19.95 6.21
N GLY A 12 -7.15 -19.25 5.33
CA GLY A 12 -7.41 -19.33 3.89
C GLY A 12 -8.72 -18.68 3.47
N LEU A 13 -8.95 -18.58 2.17
CA LEU A 13 -10.19 -18.00 1.64
C LEU A 13 -10.50 -18.63 0.28
N PRO A 14 -11.44 -19.59 0.19
CA PRO A 14 -11.90 -20.09 -1.09
C PRO A 14 -12.43 -18.96 -1.98
N THR A 15 -12.19 -19.03 -3.28
CA THR A 15 -12.61 -17.98 -4.23
C THR A 15 -14.13 -17.80 -4.28
N SER A 16 -14.91 -18.86 -4.16
CA SER A 16 -16.39 -18.78 -4.07
C SER A 16 -16.84 -17.96 -2.86
N ARG A 17 -16.29 -18.27 -1.69
CA ARG A 17 -16.58 -17.56 -0.44
C ARG A 17 -16.17 -16.09 -0.53
N PHE A 18 -15.02 -15.79 -1.12
CA PHE A 18 -14.60 -14.42 -1.39
C PHE A 18 -15.62 -13.65 -2.23
N VAL A 19 -16.11 -14.26 -3.31
CA VAL A 19 -17.09 -13.63 -4.20
C VAL A 19 -18.40 -13.36 -3.46
N GLU A 20 -18.94 -14.36 -2.76
CA GLU A 20 -20.23 -14.29 -2.08
C GLU A 20 -20.23 -13.34 -0.87
N GLU A 21 -19.20 -13.41 -0.02
CA GLU A 21 -19.17 -12.68 1.25
C GLU A 21 -18.55 -11.27 1.15
N PHE A 22 -17.80 -10.99 0.08
CA PHE A 22 -17.05 -9.73 -0.05
C PHE A 22 -17.29 -9.01 -1.37
N GLN A 23 -16.98 -9.65 -2.51
CA GLN A 23 -16.99 -8.97 -3.80
C GLN A 23 -18.41 -8.54 -4.22
N LEU A 24 -19.40 -9.43 -4.14
CA LEU A 24 -20.80 -9.12 -4.48
C LEU A 24 -21.42 -8.12 -3.50
N LEU A 25 -21.00 -8.18 -2.22
CA LEU A 25 -21.48 -7.26 -1.17
C LEU A 25 -20.72 -5.93 -1.14
N ARG A 26 -19.68 -5.76 -1.97
CA ARG A 26 -18.78 -4.58 -2.00
C ARG A 26 -18.25 -4.22 -0.62
N ARG A 27 -17.90 -5.25 0.16
CA ARG A 27 -17.46 -5.15 1.55
C ARG A 27 -15.95 -5.37 1.63
N PRO A 28 -15.19 -4.52 2.34
CA PRO A 28 -13.76 -4.74 2.53
C PRO A 28 -13.51 -5.98 3.39
N GLY A 29 -12.40 -6.67 3.12
CA GLY A 29 -12.03 -7.89 3.83
C GLY A 29 -10.53 -7.96 4.09
N HIS A 30 -10.13 -8.22 5.34
CA HIS A 30 -8.74 -8.51 5.71
C HIS A 30 -8.58 -10.01 5.91
N PHE A 31 -7.74 -10.63 5.10
CA PHE A 31 -7.46 -12.06 5.11
C PHE A 31 -6.07 -12.29 5.67
N GLN A 32 -6.03 -12.64 6.95
CA GLN A 32 -4.78 -12.79 7.70
C GLN A 32 -4.06 -14.10 7.30
N GLY A 33 -2.82 -13.97 6.83
CA GLY A 33 -2.00 -15.09 6.39
C GLY A 33 -2.62 -15.92 5.26
N LEU A 34 -3.31 -15.26 4.32
CA LEU A 34 -3.81 -15.88 3.08
C LEU A 34 -2.67 -16.35 2.18
N LEU A 35 -1.51 -15.68 2.28
CA LEU A 35 -0.30 -16.07 1.57
C LEU A 35 0.62 -16.90 2.47
N THR A 36 1.38 -17.80 1.86
CA THR A 36 2.28 -18.73 2.56
C THR A 36 3.52 -19.04 1.73
N THR A 37 4.62 -19.43 2.36
CA THR A 37 5.81 -19.97 1.65
C THR A 37 5.74 -21.48 1.44
N ARG A 38 4.83 -22.16 2.14
CA ARG A 38 4.67 -23.63 2.09
C ARG A 38 3.43 -24.01 1.30
N PRO A 39 3.46 -25.13 0.55
CA PRO A 39 2.27 -25.69 -0.10
C PRO A 39 1.09 -25.78 0.87
N SER A 40 -0.07 -25.34 0.43
CA SER A 40 -1.30 -25.32 1.21
C SER A 40 -2.49 -25.48 0.27
N GLN A 41 -3.53 -26.17 0.73
CA GLN A 41 -4.79 -26.30 -0.03
C GLN A 41 -5.64 -25.04 0.05
N ASP A 42 -5.52 -24.28 1.15
CA ASP A 42 -6.43 -23.16 1.47
C ASP A 42 -5.78 -21.78 1.28
N LYS A 43 -4.47 -21.74 1.01
CA LYS A 43 -3.65 -20.51 0.91
C LYS A 43 -2.89 -20.44 -0.39
N VAL A 44 -2.49 -19.22 -0.78
CA VAL A 44 -1.73 -18.99 -2.02
C VAL A 44 -0.24 -18.97 -1.71
N VAL A 45 0.55 -19.71 -2.48
CA VAL A 45 1.99 -19.83 -2.25
C VAL A 45 2.73 -18.65 -2.89
N TRP A 46 3.35 -17.81 -2.07
CA TRP A 46 4.20 -16.68 -2.48
C TRP A 46 5.61 -16.85 -1.91
N PRO A 47 6.59 -17.31 -2.72
CA PRO A 47 7.99 -17.31 -2.33
C PRO A 47 8.52 -15.95 -1.87
N ALA A 48 7.95 -14.85 -2.40
CA ALA A 48 8.29 -13.46 -2.06
C ALA A 48 8.32 -13.17 -0.55
N LEU A 49 7.47 -13.85 0.23
CA LEU A 49 7.44 -13.72 1.70
C LEU A 49 8.76 -14.11 2.38
N SER A 50 9.60 -14.89 1.69
CA SER A 50 10.94 -15.28 2.15
C SER A 50 12.07 -14.69 1.31
N THR A 51 11.84 -14.43 0.01
CA THR A 51 12.91 -14.04 -0.91
C THR A 51 13.13 -12.54 -0.99
N TRP A 52 12.14 -11.71 -0.66
CA TRP A 52 12.25 -10.24 -0.80
C TRP A 52 12.89 -9.58 0.42
N SER A 53 12.69 -10.17 1.60
CA SER A 53 13.27 -9.69 2.86
C SER A 53 14.74 -10.09 2.98
N SER A 54 15.56 -9.18 3.49
CA SER A 54 16.94 -9.46 3.88
C SER A 54 17.32 -8.54 5.03
N ILE A 55 17.79 -9.11 6.14
CA ILE A 55 18.12 -8.38 7.36
C ILE A 55 19.64 -8.21 7.46
N ASP A 56 20.11 -7.00 7.74
CA ASP A 56 21.53 -6.73 7.99
C ASP A 56 21.99 -7.14 9.41
N SER A 57 23.28 -6.91 9.71
CA SER A 57 23.87 -7.22 11.02
C SER A 57 23.24 -6.45 12.19
N ASP A 58 22.61 -5.32 11.89
CA ASP A 58 22.01 -4.42 12.89
C ASP A 58 20.51 -4.71 13.08
N GLY A 59 19.97 -5.70 12.37
CA GLY A 59 18.58 -6.09 12.45
C GLY A 59 17.65 -5.25 11.57
N ASN A 60 18.17 -4.44 10.65
CA ASN A 60 17.36 -3.62 9.75
C ASN A 60 16.99 -4.38 8.48
N GLU A 61 15.76 -4.17 8.00
CA GLU A 61 15.32 -4.66 6.70
C GLU A 61 15.97 -3.84 5.58
N THR A 62 16.67 -4.54 4.69
CA THR A 62 17.46 -3.96 3.59
C THR A 62 16.75 -4.05 2.24
N LEU A 63 15.79 -4.98 2.11
CA LEU A 63 15.15 -5.37 0.86
C LEU A 63 16.15 -5.73 -0.26
N GLU A 64 17.37 -6.16 0.08
CA GLU A 64 18.35 -6.67 -0.90
C GLU A 64 17.78 -7.85 -1.70
N GLY A 65 16.87 -8.61 -1.10
CA GLY A 65 16.14 -9.70 -1.73
C GLY A 65 15.29 -9.30 -2.95
N LEU A 66 15.08 -8.01 -3.20
CA LEU A 66 14.44 -7.50 -4.42
C LEU A 66 15.42 -7.24 -5.58
N LYS A 67 16.71 -7.05 -5.31
CA LYS A 67 17.71 -6.75 -6.34
C LYS A 67 17.90 -7.96 -7.26
N ARG A 68 17.95 -7.71 -8.57
CA ARG A 68 18.20 -8.73 -9.60
C ARG A 68 19.09 -8.10 -10.66
N PRO A 69 20.01 -8.86 -11.31
CA PRO A 69 20.87 -8.30 -12.35
C PRO A 69 20.13 -7.47 -13.41
N GLY A 70 18.96 -7.92 -13.88
CA GLY A 70 18.13 -7.19 -14.86
C GLY A 70 17.24 -6.09 -14.28
N LEU A 71 17.10 -5.99 -12.96
CA LEU A 71 16.34 -4.92 -12.30
C LEU A 71 17.22 -3.80 -11.76
N ASN A 72 18.48 -4.07 -11.42
CA ASN A 72 19.33 -3.10 -10.72
C ASN A 72 19.46 -1.77 -11.47
N ASP A 73 19.56 -1.82 -12.79
CA ASP A 73 19.70 -0.66 -13.67
C ASP A 73 18.36 -0.16 -14.23
N LEU A 74 17.25 -0.84 -13.90
CA LEU A 74 15.92 -0.41 -14.33
C LEU A 74 15.62 0.94 -13.67
N ILE A 75 15.31 1.93 -14.50
CA ILE A 75 14.87 3.24 -14.04
C ILE A 75 13.45 3.11 -13.49
N VAL A 76 13.28 3.47 -12.21
CA VAL A 76 11.99 3.44 -11.53
C VAL A 76 11.61 4.85 -11.06
N PRO A 77 10.31 5.20 -11.11
CA PRO A 77 9.83 6.43 -10.51
C PRO A 77 9.82 6.31 -8.99
N VAL A 78 10.31 7.36 -8.31
CA VAL A 78 10.36 7.44 -6.86
C VAL A 78 9.77 8.77 -6.42
N GLU A 79 8.77 8.68 -5.55
CA GLU A 79 8.20 9.81 -4.85
C GLU A 79 9.11 10.19 -3.67
N ILE A 80 9.49 11.46 -3.55
CA ILE A 80 10.27 11.98 -2.42
C ILE A 80 9.36 12.87 -1.60
N SER A 81 9.25 12.60 -0.29
CA SER A 81 8.46 13.44 0.60
C SER A 81 9.03 13.52 2.02
N GLN A 82 8.46 14.42 2.82
CA GLN A 82 8.62 14.38 4.27
C GLN A 82 7.97 13.12 4.85
N GLN A 83 8.50 12.63 5.97
CA GLN A 83 7.93 11.47 6.66
C GLN A 83 6.47 11.71 7.07
N GLY A 84 5.61 10.74 6.79
CA GLY A 84 4.19 10.77 7.12
C GLY A 84 3.33 11.63 6.19
N VAL A 85 3.92 12.19 5.14
CA VAL A 85 3.28 13.15 4.24
C VAL A 85 3.23 12.58 2.82
N GLY A 86 2.06 12.66 2.20
CA GLY A 86 1.85 12.15 0.85
C GLY A 86 1.85 13.23 -0.24
N TYR A 87 1.58 12.80 -1.48
CA TYR A 87 1.69 13.63 -2.69
C TYR A 87 0.77 14.84 -2.77
N ASN A 88 -0.23 14.94 -1.90
CA ASN A 88 -1.21 16.03 -1.86
C ASN A 88 -0.81 17.18 -0.91
N ALA A 89 0.39 17.14 -0.31
CA ALA A 89 0.85 18.14 0.66
C ALA A 89 1.38 19.46 0.07
N GLY A 90 1.42 19.57 -1.27
CA GLY A 90 1.90 20.74 -2.01
C GLY A 90 3.34 20.63 -2.50
N VAL A 91 3.69 21.49 -3.47
CA VAL A 91 4.91 21.43 -4.30
C VAL A 91 6.23 21.49 -3.51
N SER A 92 6.23 22.01 -2.28
CA SER A 92 7.45 22.09 -1.44
C SER A 92 7.68 20.86 -0.54
N ARG A 93 6.74 19.92 -0.48
CA ARG A 93 6.76 18.77 0.46
C ARG A 93 6.74 17.42 -0.23
N TRP A 94 6.57 17.40 -1.55
CA TRP A 94 6.60 16.21 -2.37
C TRP A 94 7.18 16.52 -3.75
N ASP A 95 8.00 15.61 -4.26
CA ASP A 95 8.54 15.64 -5.62
C ASP A 95 8.61 14.21 -6.18
N ARG A 96 8.83 14.08 -7.49
CA ARG A 96 8.99 12.79 -8.16
C ARG A 96 10.24 12.79 -9.03
N ILE A 97 11.12 11.83 -8.78
CA ILE A 97 12.35 11.62 -9.55
C ILE A 97 12.38 10.23 -10.17
N GLU A 98 13.33 10.01 -11.07
CA GLU A 98 13.59 8.71 -11.67
C GLU A 98 15.04 8.32 -11.39
N LEU A 99 15.26 7.07 -10.95
CA LEU A 99 16.61 6.56 -10.69
C LEU A 99 16.68 5.04 -10.88
N PRO A 100 17.89 4.46 -11.04
CA PRO A 100 18.08 3.02 -11.04
C PRO A 100 17.51 2.38 -9.76
N PHE A 101 16.84 1.23 -9.90
CA PHE A 101 16.21 0.52 -8.79
C PHE A 101 17.22 0.17 -7.67
N SER A 102 18.43 -0.25 -8.04
CA SER A 102 19.49 -0.55 -7.07
C SER A 102 19.88 0.69 -6.25
N LEU A 103 19.99 1.84 -6.92
CA LEU A 103 20.29 3.12 -6.28
C LEU A 103 19.14 3.55 -5.35
N PHE A 104 17.89 3.28 -5.71
CA PHE A 104 16.74 3.56 -4.84
C PHE A 104 16.81 2.74 -3.54
N ILE A 105 17.11 1.45 -3.64
CA ILE A 105 17.29 0.59 -2.48
C ILE A 105 18.45 1.09 -1.61
N ASP A 106 19.61 1.39 -2.21
CA ASP A 106 20.78 1.83 -1.45
C ASP A 106 20.58 3.22 -0.80
N ALA A 107 19.89 4.15 -1.48
CA ALA A 107 19.65 5.50 -0.99
C ALA A 107 18.57 5.57 0.10
N PHE A 108 17.37 5.04 -0.18
CA PHE A 108 16.19 5.31 0.64
C PHE A 108 15.81 4.18 1.59
N ILE A 109 16.25 2.95 1.32
CA ILE A 109 16.02 1.81 2.21
C ILE A 109 17.21 1.60 3.12
N GLN A 110 18.41 1.45 2.55
CA GLN A 110 19.62 1.11 3.31
C GLN A 110 20.44 2.31 3.76
N ARG A 111 20.10 3.52 3.30
CA ARG A 111 20.75 4.77 3.73
C ARG A 111 22.28 4.75 3.54
N LYS A 112 22.77 4.08 2.50
CA LYS A 112 24.20 3.99 2.17
C LYS A 112 24.76 5.26 1.55
N ILE A 113 23.89 6.13 1.03
CA ILE A 113 24.30 7.38 0.39
C ILE A 113 24.19 8.52 1.41
N PRO A 114 25.31 9.19 1.76
CA PRO A 114 25.28 10.32 2.67
C PRO A 114 24.45 11.48 2.11
N TRP A 115 23.61 12.09 2.94
CA TRP A 115 22.91 13.33 2.61
C TRP A 115 23.53 14.51 3.35
N GLN A 116 23.91 15.56 2.63
CA GLN A 116 24.23 16.85 3.24
C GLN A 116 22.93 17.65 3.37
N THR A 117 22.47 17.84 4.60
CA THR A 117 21.29 18.65 4.87
C THR A 117 21.52 19.58 6.06
N SER A 118 20.72 20.65 6.12
CA SER A 118 20.62 21.53 7.29
C SER A 118 20.36 20.70 8.58
N PRO A 119 20.83 21.11 9.76
CA PRO A 119 20.63 20.38 11.02
C PRO A 119 19.19 19.94 11.29
N ASP A 120 18.18 20.68 10.80
CA ASP A 120 16.77 20.31 10.97
C ASP A 120 16.32 19.18 10.05
N ALA A 121 16.90 19.05 8.85
CA ALA A 121 16.64 17.95 7.93
C ALA A 121 17.39 16.66 8.33
N GLN A 122 18.40 16.74 9.21
CA GLN A 122 18.97 15.54 9.86
C GLN A 122 18.01 14.92 10.88
N LYS A 123 17.11 15.71 11.48
CA LYS A 123 16.12 15.21 12.45
C LYS A 123 14.96 14.46 11.77
N GLN A 124 14.65 14.79 10.52
CA GLN A 124 13.62 14.12 9.71
C GLN A 124 14.09 13.99 8.26
N PRO A 125 14.89 12.95 7.93
CA PRO A 125 15.33 12.74 6.55
C PRO A 125 14.12 12.47 5.65
N PRO A 126 14.15 12.94 4.38
CA PRO A 126 13.10 12.64 3.42
C PRO A 126 13.01 11.13 3.18
N VAL A 127 11.83 10.68 2.76
CA VAL A 127 11.58 9.29 2.39
C VAL A 127 11.40 9.19 0.88
N GLY A 128 11.94 8.12 0.31
CA GLY A 128 11.71 7.74 -1.08
C GLY A 128 10.71 6.59 -1.12
N TYR A 129 9.68 6.72 -1.95
CA TYR A 129 8.64 5.72 -2.12
C TYR A 129 8.51 5.34 -3.59
N SER A 130 8.93 4.12 -3.93
CA SER A 130 8.60 3.51 -5.23
C SER A 130 7.16 3.04 -5.17
N ALA A 131 6.25 3.93 -5.56
CA ALA A 131 4.81 3.71 -5.52
C ALA A 131 4.25 3.38 -6.91
N GLN A 132 3.24 2.50 -6.93
CA GLN A 132 2.42 2.24 -8.11
C GLN A 132 3.20 1.88 -9.40
N PHE A 133 4.29 1.12 -9.25
CA PHE A 133 5.12 0.67 -10.37
C PHE A 133 4.99 -0.82 -10.61
N ASP A 134 4.73 -1.23 -11.84
CA ASP A 134 4.55 -2.64 -12.21
C ASP A 134 5.88 -3.36 -12.38
N LEU A 135 6.59 -3.52 -11.25
CA LEU A 135 7.92 -4.14 -11.21
C LEU A 135 7.87 -5.64 -11.60
N LEU A 136 6.75 -6.31 -11.34
CA LEU A 136 6.56 -7.73 -11.70
C LEU A 136 6.63 -7.94 -13.21
N SER A 137 6.00 -7.04 -14.00
CA SER A 137 6.08 -7.09 -15.47
C SER A 137 7.51 -6.94 -16.03
N LYS A 138 8.45 -6.41 -15.22
CA LYS A 138 9.84 -6.14 -15.60
C LYS A 138 10.80 -7.25 -15.19
N SER A 139 10.35 -8.21 -14.39
CA SER A 139 11.20 -9.29 -13.89
C SER A 139 10.40 -10.59 -13.75
N PRO A 140 10.61 -11.57 -14.65
CA PRO A 140 10.00 -12.90 -14.53
C PRO A 140 10.29 -13.57 -13.19
N ALA A 141 11.48 -13.34 -12.61
CA ALA A 141 11.84 -13.84 -11.29
C ALA A 141 10.89 -13.30 -10.22
N LEU A 142 10.71 -11.98 -10.13
CA LEU A 142 9.78 -11.39 -9.15
C LEU A 142 8.33 -11.80 -9.40
N ALA A 143 7.91 -11.89 -10.67
CA ALA A 143 6.56 -12.33 -11.02
C ALA A 143 6.28 -13.78 -10.57
N SER A 144 7.29 -14.66 -10.62
CA SER A 144 7.16 -16.05 -10.13
C SER A 144 7.11 -16.14 -8.60
N GLU A 145 7.69 -15.16 -7.89
CA GLU A 145 7.72 -15.11 -6.42
C GLU A 145 6.46 -14.48 -5.82
N ALA A 146 5.76 -13.61 -6.57
CA ALA A 146 4.51 -12.98 -6.20
C ALA A 146 3.45 -13.12 -7.31
N PRO A 147 3.00 -14.35 -7.62
CA PRO A 147 2.03 -14.60 -8.67
C PRO A 147 0.67 -13.96 -8.38
N GLY A 148 -0.15 -13.78 -9.43
CA GLY A 148 -1.53 -13.31 -9.28
C GLY A 148 -2.35 -14.19 -8.32
N LEU A 149 -3.33 -13.57 -7.66
CA LEU A 149 -4.23 -14.29 -6.74
C LEU A 149 -5.40 -14.87 -7.53
N PRO A 150 -5.80 -16.15 -7.33
CA PRO A 150 -6.96 -16.72 -8.04
C PRO A 150 -8.25 -15.94 -7.76
N HIS A 151 -8.30 -15.20 -6.66
CA HIS A 151 -9.37 -14.27 -6.29
C HIS A 151 -9.55 -13.11 -7.27
N THR A 152 -8.49 -12.64 -7.95
CA THR A 152 -8.62 -11.58 -8.97
C THR A 152 -9.33 -12.08 -10.22
N SER A 153 -9.30 -13.39 -10.50
CA SER A 153 -10.02 -14.02 -11.61
C SER A 153 -11.42 -14.49 -11.23
N ALA A 154 -11.80 -14.35 -9.96
CA ALA A 154 -13.06 -14.87 -9.44
C ALA A 154 -14.20 -13.85 -9.54
N GLY A 155 -15.41 -14.37 -9.77
CA GLY A 155 -16.64 -13.59 -9.78
C GLY A 155 -16.82 -12.71 -11.02
N PRO A 156 -17.89 -11.89 -11.04
CA PRO A 156 -18.30 -11.15 -12.23
C PRO A 156 -17.29 -10.07 -12.64
N LYS A 157 -16.55 -9.53 -11.67
CA LYS A 157 -15.57 -8.46 -11.87
C LYS A 157 -14.11 -8.94 -11.90
N GLY A 158 -13.87 -10.21 -12.13
CA GLY A 158 -12.52 -10.76 -12.15
C GLY A 158 -12.30 -11.74 -13.29
N ALA A 159 -13.38 -12.36 -13.76
CA ALA A 159 -13.35 -13.25 -14.90
C ALA A 159 -13.00 -12.56 -16.23
N GLN A 160 -13.02 -11.21 -16.30
CA GLN A 160 -12.92 -10.49 -17.58
C GLN A 160 -11.54 -9.87 -17.81
N GLU A 161 -10.91 -9.22 -16.81
CA GLU A 161 -9.58 -8.63 -17.00
C GLU A 161 -8.85 -8.26 -15.68
N GLN A 162 -7.63 -8.79 -15.48
CA GLN A 162 -6.68 -8.18 -14.54
C GLN A 162 -5.93 -7.05 -15.24
N TRP A 163 -6.18 -5.81 -14.83
CA TRP A 163 -5.64 -4.62 -15.48
C TRP A 163 -4.15 -4.42 -15.20
N ARG A 164 -3.74 -4.50 -13.93
CA ARG A 164 -2.36 -4.16 -13.53
C ARG A 164 -1.96 -4.75 -12.18
N SER A 165 -0.70 -5.16 -12.07
CA SER A 165 0.00 -5.34 -10.79
C SER A 165 0.82 -4.10 -10.46
N ASN A 166 0.85 -3.67 -9.20
CA ASN A 166 1.81 -2.67 -8.77
C ASN A 166 2.57 -3.15 -7.53
N VAL A 167 3.84 -2.77 -7.45
CA VAL A 167 4.71 -3.01 -6.30
C VAL A 167 4.96 -1.68 -5.59
N TRP A 168 4.91 -1.73 -4.27
CA TRP A 168 5.00 -0.57 -3.38
C TRP A 168 6.15 -0.78 -2.40
N ILE A 169 7.24 -0.03 -2.56
CA ILE A 169 8.47 -0.21 -1.76
C ILE A 169 8.86 1.11 -1.12
N GLY A 170 9.08 1.11 0.20
CA GLY A 170 9.57 2.30 0.90
C GLY A 170 9.94 2.03 2.35
N PRO A 171 10.64 2.98 3.00
CA PRO A 171 10.98 2.91 4.41
C PRO A 171 9.75 3.18 5.30
N ALA A 172 9.97 3.13 6.62
CA ALA A 172 9.00 3.65 7.58
C ALA A 172 8.68 5.12 7.27
N GLY A 173 7.41 5.51 7.44
CA GLY A 173 6.98 6.89 7.23
C GLY A 173 6.46 7.19 5.82
N THR A 174 6.57 6.30 4.83
CA THR A 174 5.88 6.54 3.54
C THR A 174 4.36 6.51 3.73
N TYR A 175 3.67 7.44 3.07
CA TYR A 175 2.23 7.64 3.21
C TYR A 175 1.56 7.82 1.84
N THR A 176 0.54 7.00 1.57
CA THR A 176 -0.39 7.22 0.45
C THR A 176 -1.63 7.93 0.99
N PRO A 177 -1.92 9.17 0.52
CA PRO A 177 -3.08 9.95 0.94
C PRO A 177 -4.40 9.24 0.79
N LEU A 178 -5.41 9.75 1.50
CA LEU A 178 -6.78 9.26 1.39
C LEU A 178 -7.32 9.48 -0.02
N HIS A 179 -7.56 8.41 -0.76
CA HIS A 179 -8.02 8.44 -2.14
C HIS A 179 -8.93 7.24 -2.43
N ARG A 180 -9.56 7.21 -3.61
CA ARG A 180 -10.25 6.02 -4.12
C ARG A 180 -9.73 5.63 -5.49
N ASP A 181 -9.73 4.32 -5.73
CA ASP A 181 -9.42 3.73 -7.03
C ASP A 181 -10.69 3.42 -7.83
N PRO A 182 -10.63 3.46 -9.17
CA PRO A 182 -11.74 3.07 -10.03
C PRO A 182 -11.79 1.55 -10.30
N TYR A 183 -11.04 0.73 -9.56
CA TYR A 183 -10.89 -0.72 -9.77
C TYR A 183 -11.21 -1.52 -8.49
N GLU A 184 -11.47 -2.82 -8.64
CA GLU A 184 -11.35 -3.75 -7.51
C GLU A 184 -9.86 -3.90 -7.16
N ASN A 185 -9.53 -4.05 -5.88
CA ASN A 185 -8.14 -4.09 -5.44
C ASN A 185 -7.90 -5.17 -4.39
N LEU A 186 -6.96 -6.07 -4.66
CA LEU A 186 -6.38 -6.97 -3.66
C LEU A 186 -4.96 -6.50 -3.35
N PHE A 187 -4.76 -6.02 -2.12
CA PHE A 187 -3.50 -5.48 -1.62
C PHE A 187 -2.84 -6.49 -0.67
N ALA A 188 -1.73 -7.07 -1.11
CA ALA A 188 -0.96 -8.07 -0.38
C ALA A 188 0.28 -7.45 0.27
N GLN A 189 0.48 -7.72 1.56
CA GLN A 189 1.67 -7.28 2.28
C GLN A 189 2.74 -8.38 2.26
N VAL A 190 3.94 -8.07 1.77
CA VAL A 190 5.03 -9.04 1.60
C VAL A 190 6.09 -8.90 2.69
N VAL A 191 6.58 -7.68 2.90
CA VAL A 191 7.61 -7.36 3.90
C VAL A 191 7.15 -6.19 4.75
N GLY A 192 7.44 -6.22 6.05
CA GLY A 192 7.08 -5.15 6.98
C GLY A 192 5.58 -5.05 7.26
N ARG A 193 5.15 -3.91 7.79
CA ARG A 193 3.74 -3.66 8.16
C ARG A 193 3.24 -2.34 7.61
N LYS A 194 1.96 -2.32 7.23
CA LYS A 194 1.24 -1.10 6.84
C LYS A 194 -0.06 -0.97 7.62
N ARG A 195 -0.41 0.25 8.02
CA ARG A 195 -1.75 0.59 8.52
C ARG A 195 -2.58 1.18 7.39
N ILE A 196 -3.80 0.69 7.23
CA ILE A 196 -4.74 1.15 6.22
C ILE A 196 -6.00 1.63 6.93
N HIS A 197 -6.45 2.84 6.58
CA HIS A 197 -7.77 3.33 6.95
C HIS A 197 -8.68 3.23 5.72
N LEU A 198 -9.92 2.80 5.92
CA LEU A 198 -10.91 2.53 4.88
C LEU A 198 -12.20 3.27 5.22
N PHE A 199 -12.81 3.90 4.21
CA PHE A 199 -14.07 4.61 4.37
C PHE A 199 -15.01 4.26 3.22
N GLY A 200 -16.26 3.95 3.57
CA GLY A 200 -17.30 3.66 2.58
C GLY A 200 -17.52 4.82 1.59
N PRO A 201 -17.90 4.54 0.34
CA PRO A 201 -18.13 5.58 -0.69
C PRO A 201 -19.12 6.69 -0.27
N GLN A 202 -20.12 6.35 0.54
CA GLN A 202 -21.12 7.24 1.12
C GLN A 202 -20.54 8.32 2.04
N LEU A 203 -19.31 8.12 2.54
CA LEU A 203 -18.63 9.08 3.41
C LEU A 203 -17.92 10.19 2.62
N ALA A 204 -17.96 10.20 1.28
CA ALA A 204 -17.23 11.15 0.44
C ALA A 204 -17.36 12.63 0.87
N SER A 205 -18.55 13.07 1.27
CA SER A 205 -18.83 14.45 1.71
C SER A 205 -18.14 14.84 3.02
N TYR A 206 -17.71 13.86 3.82
CA TYR A 206 -17.04 14.04 5.11
C TYR A 206 -15.50 13.91 5.00
N LEU A 207 -14.99 13.48 3.84
CA LEU A 207 -13.57 13.14 3.63
C LEU A 207 -12.78 14.22 2.88
N TYR A 208 -13.37 15.38 2.62
CA TYR A 208 -12.68 16.54 2.03
C TYR A 208 -11.97 16.23 0.71
N ILE A 209 -12.64 15.47 -0.16
CA ILE A 209 -12.16 15.11 -1.50
C ILE A 209 -12.03 16.36 -2.37
N ASN A 210 -10.92 16.47 -3.11
CA ASN A 210 -10.68 17.56 -4.03
C ASN A 210 -11.82 17.68 -5.05
N LYS A 211 -12.39 18.89 -5.17
CA LYS A 211 -13.50 19.17 -6.09
C LYS A 211 -13.04 19.61 -7.48
N SER A 212 -11.74 19.89 -7.65
CA SER A 212 -11.17 20.40 -8.90
C SER A 212 -9.69 19.98 -9.03
N GLY A 213 -9.13 20.13 -10.23
CA GLY A 213 -7.72 19.79 -10.51
C GLY A 213 -7.47 18.33 -10.89
N PRO A 214 -6.19 17.89 -10.95
CA PRO A 214 -5.80 16.57 -11.46
C PRO A 214 -6.00 15.40 -10.48
N GLN A 215 -6.42 15.64 -9.22
CA GLN A 215 -6.53 14.63 -8.16
C GLN A 215 -7.93 14.60 -7.52
N GLN A 216 -8.99 14.62 -8.33
CA GLN A 216 -10.40 14.67 -7.88
C GLN A 216 -10.88 13.40 -7.16
N ASN A 217 -10.07 12.36 -7.11
CA ASN A 217 -10.30 11.14 -6.34
C ASN A 217 -9.56 11.13 -4.99
N THR A 218 -8.81 12.18 -4.66
CA THR A 218 -7.96 12.27 -3.45
C THR A 218 -8.45 13.38 -2.52
N SER A 219 -8.35 13.14 -1.22
CA SER A 219 -8.61 14.08 -0.13
C SER A 219 -7.55 15.19 -0.07
N THR A 220 -7.91 16.32 0.54
CA THR A 220 -6.95 17.34 0.98
C THR A 220 -6.19 16.97 2.26
N ILE A 221 -6.56 15.86 2.92
CA ILE A 221 -5.89 15.33 4.11
C ILE A 221 -4.57 14.68 3.68
N ALA A 222 -3.44 15.26 4.12
CA ALA A 222 -2.13 14.92 3.58
C ALA A 222 -1.29 13.97 4.43
N SER A 223 -1.77 13.63 5.63
CA SER A 223 -1.10 12.72 6.57
C SER A 223 -2.12 11.93 7.41
N GLU A 224 -1.66 10.82 7.99
CA GLU A 224 -2.44 10.09 8.99
C GLU A 224 -2.70 10.95 10.24
N GLN A 225 -1.76 11.82 10.62
CA GLN A 225 -1.94 12.71 11.77
C GLN A 225 -3.11 13.67 11.56
N GLU A 226 -3.19 14.30 10.39
CA GLU A 226 -4.32 15.17 10.02
C GLU A 226 -5.65 14.41 9.94
N LEU A 227 -5.62 13.13 9.57
CA LEU A 227 -6.79 12.27 9.57
C LEU A 227 -7.30 12.02 11.00
N LEU A 228 -6.40 11.64 11.90
CA LEU A 228 -6.74 11.23 13.27
C LEU A 228 -6.96 12.41 14.23
N HIS A 229 -6.40 13.58 13.91
CA HIS A 229 -6.55 14.81 14.68
C HIS A 229 -7.06 15.93 13.75
N PRO A 230 -8.36 15.92 13.41
CA PRO A 230 -8.94 16.89 12.49
C PRO A 230 -8.72 18.33 12.98
N ALA A 231 -8.27 19.19 12.08
CA ALA A 231 -8.21 20.63 12.33
C ALA A 231 -9.62 21.24 12.38
N VAL A 232 -9.73 22.46 12.92
CA VAL A 232 -11.01 23.17 13.12
C VAL A 232 -11.74 23.42 11.79
N ASP A 233 -11.02 23.56 10.69
CA ASP A 233 -11.55 23.73 9.34
C ASP A 233 -12.05 22.42 8.70
N ARG A 234 -11.87 21.29 9.39
CA ARG A 234 -12.34 19.96 8.97
C ARG A 234 -13.36 19.34 9.94
N PRO A 235 -14.46 20.04 10.30
CA PRO A 235 -15.39 19.61 11.35
C PRO A 235 -16.14 18.30 11.05
N LEU A 236 -16.32 17.95 9.77
CA LEU A 236 -17.05 16.76 9.35
C LEU A 236 -16.23 15.47 9.47
N LEU A 237 -14.91 15.57 9.61
CA LEU A 237 -14.03 14.41 9.61
C LEU A 237 -14.28 13.54 10.85
N ALA A 238 -14.58 14.15 12.00
CA ALA A 238 -14.96 13.41 13.20
C ALA A 238 -16.19 12.52 12.98
N THR A 239 -17.16 12.96 12.17
CA THR A 239 -18.33 12.17 11.79
C THR A 239 -17.93 10.99 10.91
N ALA A 240 -17.04 11.18 9.93
CA ALA A 240 -16.52 10.06 9.13
C ALA A 240 -15.81 9.02 10.00
N LEU A 241 -14.91 9.46 10.89
CA LEU A 241 -14.13 8.57 11.77
C LEU A 241 -15.00 7.74 12.72
N ALA A 242 -16.17 8.25 13.10
CA ALA A 242 -17.12 7.58 13.98
C ALA A 242 -18.14 6.69 13.24
N SER A 243 -18.13 6.69 11.90
CA SER A 243 -19.07 5.93 11.07
C SER A 243 -18.88 4.42 11.23
N GLU A 244 -19.95 3.66 11.00
CA GLU A 244 -19.91 2.20 10.96
C GLU A 244 -19.15 1.66 9.74
N ASP A 245 -19.04 2.48 8.69
CA ASP A 245 -18.33 2.19 7.44
C ASP A 245 -16.91 2.79 7.41
N ALA A 246 -16.38 3.15 8.57
CA ALA A 246 -15.00 3.56 8.75
C ALA A 246 -14.22 2.47 9.48
N PHE A 247 -13.19 1.95 8.83
CA PHE A 247 -12.37 0.87 9.35
C PHE A 247 -10.88 1.21 9.36
N VAL A 248 -10.14 0.61 10.29
CA VAL A 248 -8.69 0.60 10.31
C VAL A 248 -8.19 -0.84 10.41
N THR A 249 -7.10 -1.17 9.71
CA THR A 249 -6.41 -2.45 9.87
C THR A 249 -4.90 -2.29 9.71
N GLU A 250 -4.14 -3.21 10.30
CA GLU A 250 -2.71 -3.35 10.08
C GLU A 250 -2.43 -4.68 9.39
N LEU A 251 -1.76 -4.61 8.23
CA LEU A 251 -1.35 -5.79 7.48
C LEU A 251 0.07 -6.18 7.85
N GLY A 252 0.29 -7.45 8.13
CA GLY A 252 1.61 -8.06 8.26
C GLY A 252 1.98 -8.95 7.06
N PRO A 253 3.22 -9.46 6.98
CA PRO A 253 3.65 -10.36 5.92
C PRO A 253 2.69 -11.54 5.74
N GLY A 254 2.17 -11.69 4.53
CA GLY A 254 1.24 -12.74 4.13
C GLY A 254 -0.24 -12.38 4.24
N ASP A 255 -0.57 -11.20 4.75
CA ASP A 255 -1.94 -10.71 4.78
C ASP A 255 -2.35 -10.13 3.42
N VAL A 256 -3.64 -10.28 3.09
CA VAL A 256 -4.26 -9.66 1.91
C VAL A 256 -5.47 -8.85 2.33
N LEU A 257 -5.59 -7.64 1.81
CA LEU A 257 -6.72 -6.75 2.00
C LEU A 257 -7.48 -6.59 0.68
N TYR A 258 -8.77 -6.93 0.70
CA TYR A 258 -9.69 -6.55 -0.36
C TYR A 258 -10.25 -5.16 -0.12
N ILE A 259 -10.03 -4.27 -1.07
CA ILE A 259 -10.56 -2.91 -1.10
C ILE A 259 -11.55 -2.85 -2.28
N PRO A 260 -12.87 -2.81 -2.00
CA PRO A 260 -13.86 -2.81 -3.05
C PRO A 260 -13.81 -1.52 -3.86
N GLN A 261 -14.11 -1.62 -5.16
CA GLN A 261 -14.14 -0.45 -6.04
C GLN A 261 -14.94 0.71 -5.44
N GLY A 262 -14.33 1.90 -5.39
CA GLY A 262 -14.93 3.13 -4.89
C GLY A 262 -14.75 3.41 -3.41
N TRP A 263 -14.21 2.46 -2.63
CA TRP A 263 -13.84 2.70 -1.23
C TRP A 263 -12.66 3.67 -1.15
N TYR A 264 -12.76 4.62 -0.21
CA TYR A 264 -11.66 5.52 0.09
C TYR A 264 -10.69 4.84 1.04
N HIS A 265 -9.39 5.03 0.82
CA HIS A 265 -8.36 4.46 1.66
C HIS A 265 -7.10 5.31 1.69
N CYS A 266 -6.40 5.30 2.83
CA CYS A 266 -5.05 5.82 2.97
C CYS A 266 -4.16 4.77 3.62
N VAL A 267 -2.86 4.85 3.37
CA VAL A 267 -1.91 3.79 3.74
C VAL A 267 -0.66 4.40 4.35
N GLN A 268 -0.30 3.97 5.56
CA GLN A 268 0.90 4.38 6.28
C GLN A 268 1.84 3.19 6.47
N SER A 269 3.09 3.30 6.02
CA SER A 269 4.13 2.31 6.32
C SER A 269 4.63 2.48 7.76
N LEU A 270 4.56 1.39 8.53
CA LEU A 270 4.98 1.34 9.95
C LEU A 270 6.44 0.91 10.14
N GLY A 271 7.10 0.54 9.05
CA GLY A 271 8.47 0.06 8.96
C GLY A 271 8.90 0.06 7.49
N THR A 272 10.14 -0.33 7.21
CA THR A 272 10.54 -0.70 5.84
C THR A 272 9.61 -1.78 5.33
N SER A 273 9.03 -1.56 4.14
CA SER A 273 7.95 -2.40 3.64
C SER A 273 7.98 -2.59 2.13
N ALA A 274 7.48 -3.76 1.72
CA ALA A 274 7.18 -4.10 0.33
C ALA A 274 5.79 -4.72 0.26
N SER A 275 4.95 -4.23 -0.65
CA SER A 275 3.59 -4.72 -0.89
C SER A 275 3.35 -4.89 -2.39
N VAL A 276 2.41 -5.75 -2.74
CA VAL A 276 1.94 -5.92 -4.12
C VAL A 276 0.43 -5.72 -4.12
N ASN A 277 -0.10 -4.99 -5.09
CA ASN A 277 -1.53 -4.94 -5.30
C ASN A 277 -1.91 -5.31 -6.72
N PHE A 278 -3.11 -5.86 -6.87
CA PHE A 278 -3.70 -6.20 -8.17
C PHE A 278 -4.98 -5.40 -8.36
N TRP A 279 -5.04 -4.64 -9.46
CA TRP A 279 -6.26 -4.00 -9.93
C TRP A 279 -6.91 -4.82 -11.03
N TYR A 280 -8.22 -5.03 -10.91
CA TYR A 280 -8.98 -5.90 -11.81
C TYR A 280 -10.44 -5.43 -11.97
N ARG A 281 -11.13 -5.96 -12.98
CA ARG A 281 -12.48 -5.54 -13.42
C ARG A 281 -13.40 -6.66 -13.85
#